data_AF-A0A7R9TZR6-F1
#
_entry.id   AF-A0A7R9TZR6-F1
#
_cell.length_a   1.000
_cell.length_b   1.000
_cell.length_c   1.000
_cell.angle_alpha   90.00
_cell.angle_beta   90.00
_cell.angle_gamma   90.00
#
_symmetry.space_group_name_H-M   'P 1'
#
loop_
_entity.id
_entity.type
_entity.pdbx_description
1 polymer ?
#
loop_
_entity_poly.entity_id
_entity_poly.type
_entity_poly.pdbx_seq_one_letter_code
_entity_poly.pdbx_strand_id
1 'polypeptide(L)'
;ASAAARRAAAPAGRAFASKGGPATAEAVEAAQATPGVMGAIVAFQKTYPFANNIIIATCKTSAADLLTQVAVEKKSFDEIDWQRNLSFVVFGAAYLGGFQWLIQVNIFSKLFPNMLRFTEASWAAKLKDTRGQIDMAKQVFLDAIIHLPLIYLPTFYCVKEMVQGGKSDPVAWVQDGCSKYVANWWTDVPQLVYVWVPTDIVCFSAPLWLRMPVRHVVSFVWTAYLSFLRG
;
A
#
# COMPACT_ATOMS: atom_id res chain seq x y z
N ALA A 1 24.28 38.40 31.02
CA ALA A 1 23.97 38.21 29.59
C ALA A 1 24.37 36.79 29.21
N SER A 2 23.36 35.94 29.02
CA SER A 2 23.47 34.49 28.80
C SER A 2 23.62 34.21 27.30
N ALA A 3 24.71 33.56 26.89
CA ALA A 3 24.90 33.07 25.53
C ALA A 3 24.48 31.60 25.48
N ALA A 4 23.29 31.38 24.96
CA ALA A 4 22.59 30.11 24.91
C ALA A 4 23.31 29.04 24.10
N ALA A 5 23.35 27.86 24.71
CA ALA A 5 23.70 26.55 24.18
C ALA A 5 23.38 26.32 22.70
N ARG A 6 24.42 25.93 21.96
CA ARG A 6 24.33 25.22 20.68
C ARG A 6 23.57 23.90 20.88
N ARG A 7 22.28 23.87 20.52
CA ARG A 7 21.56 22.61 20.26
C ARG A 7 21.81 22.21 18.81
N ALA A 8 22.70 21.25 18.61
CA ALA A 8 22.75 20.48 17.38
C ALA A 8 21.42 19.70 17.28
N ALA A 9 20.55 20.08 16.36
CA ALA A 9 19.39 19.28 16.00
C ALA A 9 19.89 18.03 15.27
N ALA A 10 19.89 16.89 15.96
CA ALA A 10 20.04 15.59 15.32
C ALA A 10 18.92 15.40 14.29
N PRO A 11 19.19 14.85 13.09
CA PRO A 11 18.14 14.55 12.15
C PRO A 11 17.25 13.47 12.75
N ALA A 12 15.97 13.77 12.93
CA ALA A 12 14.95 12.84 13.38
C ALA A 12 14.64 11.81 12.28
N GLY A 13 15.62 10.97 11.96
CA GLY A 13 15.41 9.73 11.23
C GLY A 13 14.78 8.71 12.19
N ARG A 14 13.51 8.89 12.55
CA ARG A 14 12.75 7.81 13.21
C ARG A 14 12.43 6.77 12.15
N ALA A 15 13.33 5.81 12.01
CA ALA A 15 12.95 4.48 11.54
C ALA A 15 11.71 4.06 12.35
N PHE A 16 10.62 3.73 11.66
CA PHE A 16 9.44 3.10 12.25
C PHE A 16 9.86 1.72 12.78
N ALA A 17 10.51 1.72 13.95
CA ALA A 17 10.97 0.55 14.63
C ALA A 17 9.74 -0.16 15.21
N SER A 18 9.30 -1.17 14.45
CA SER A 18 8.47 -2.27 14.88
C SER A 18 8.97 -2.87 16.20
N LYS A 19 8.36 -2.48 17.32
CA LYS A 19 8.19 -3.36 18.48
C LYS A 19 6.85 -3.05 19.13
N GLY A 20 6.00 -4.08 19.25
CA GLY A 20 4.81 -4.06 20.11
C GLY A 20 5.25 -3.92 21.57
N GLY A 21 5.58 -2.70 21.97
CA GLY A 21 5.81 -2.28 23.34
C GLY A 21 4.65 -1.42 23.85
N PRO A 22 4.68 -0.99 25.13
CA PRO A 22 3.66 -0.10 25.68
C PRO A 22 3.46 1.14 24.81
N ALA A 23 2.25 1.69 24.82
CA ALA A 23 1.84 2.84 24.00
C ALA A 23 2.95 3.90 23.96
N THR A 24 3.39 4.24 22.75
CA THR A 24 4.46 5.24 22.57
C THR A 24 3.98 6.57 23.15
N ALA A 25 4.91 7.38 23.67
CA ALA A 25 4.57 8.71 24.22
C ALA A 25 3.75 9.56 23.22
N GLU A 26 4.01 9.41 21.92
CA GLU A 26 3.26 10.05 20.83
C GLU A 26 1.84 9.52 20.62
N ALA A 27 1.55 8.26 20.99
CA ALA A 27 0.21 7.70 20.95
C ALA A 27 -0.65 8.23 22.10
N VAL A 28 -0.05 8.38 23.29
CA VAL A 28 -0.69 8.96 24.48
C VAL A 28 -0.99 10.45 24.26
N GLU A 29 -0.03 11.21 23.73
CA GLU A 29 -0.20 12.63 23.41
C GLU A 29 -1.28 12.85 22.34
N ALA A 30 -1.37 11.98 21.33
CA ALA A 30 -2.38 12.08 20.28
C ALA A 30 -3.80 11.77 20.77
N ALA A 31 -3.95 10.79 21.68
CA ALA A 31 -5.22 10.48 22.33
C ALA A 31 -5.73 11.66 23.17
N GLN A 32 -4.80 12.40 23.80
CA GLN A 32 -5.12 13.57 24.62
C GLN A 32 -5.44 14.82 23.78
N ALA A 33 -4.81 14.96 22.59
CA ALA A 33 -5.01 16.10 21.71
C ALA A 33 -6.34 16.08 20.91
N THR A 34 -6.94 14.90 20.72
CA THR A 34 -8.22 14.75 19.98
C THR A 34 -9.21 13.95 20.83
N PRO A 35 -10.05 14.57 21.67
CA PRO A 35 -10.97 13.82 22.54
C PRO A 35 -11.96 12.96 21.73
N GLY A 36 -12.31 11.79 22.26
CA GLY A 36 -13.36 10.92 21.70
C GLY A 36 -12.85 9.86 20.71
N VAL A 37 -13.77 9.32 19.90
CA VAL A 37 -13.53 8.18 19.00
C VAL A 37 -12.37 8.41 18.04
N MET A 38 -12.23 9.64 17.52
CA MET A 38 -11.12 9.99 16.62
C MET A 38 -9.75 9.93 17.32
N GLY A 39 -9.66 10.35 18.58
CA GLY A 39 -8.43 10.20 19.37
C GLY A 39 -8.06 8.74 19.60
N ALA A 40 -9.05 7.90 19.91
CA ALA A 40 -8.84 6.48 20.08
C ALA A 40 -8.36 5.80 18.79
N ILE A 41 -8.92 6.16 17.64
CA ILE A 41 -8.47 5.68 16.32
C ILE A 41 -7.03 6.09 16.06
N VAL A 42 -6.70 7.37 16.24
CA VAL A 42 -5.33 7.88 16.02
C VAL A 42 -4.34 7.21 16.98
N ALA A 43 -4.71 7.01 18.24
CA ALA A 43 -3.88 6.33 19.23
C ALA A 43 -3.64 4.86 18.86
N PHE A 44 -4.67 4.15 18.40
CA PHE A 44 -4.54 2.78 17.91
C PHE A 44 -3.62 2.69 16.70
N GLN A 45 -3.79 3.58 15.72
CA GLN A 45 -2.95 3.65 14.52
C GLN A 45 -1.47 3.84 14.85
N LYS A 46 -1.16 4.70 15.83
CA LYS A 46 0.21 4.94 16.28
C LYS A 46 0.78 3.79 17.11
N THR A 47 -0.05 3.13 17.90
CA THR A 47 0.38 2.03 18.80
C THR A 47 0.55 0.72 18.03
N TYR A 48 -0.34 0.43 17.08
CA TYR A 48 -0.37 -0.82 16.31
C TYR A 48 -0.41 -0.56 14.80
N PRO A 49 0.60 0.11 14.22
CA PRO A 49 0.57 0.55 12.82
C PRO A 49 0.48 -0.62 11.83
N PHE A 50 1.11 -1.76 12.14
CA PHE A 50 1.03 -2.97 11.32
C PHE A 50 -0.37 -3.59 11.32
N ALA A 51 -0.97 -3.77 12.50
CA ALA A 51 -2.32 -4.31 12.62
C ALA A 51 -3.35 -3.39 11.93
N ASN A 52 -3.21 -2.07 12.13
CA ASN A 52 -4.02 -1.08 11.43
C ASN A 52 -3.87 -1.19 9.90
N ASN A 53 -2.66 -1.38 9.39
CA ASN A 53 -2.45 -1.57 7.95
C ASN A 53 -3.16 -2.82 7.41
N ILE A 54 -3.09 -3.96 8.12
CA ILE A 54 -3.81 -5.17 7.75
C ILE A 54 -5.32 -4.90 7.70
N ILE A 55 -5.88 -4.32 8.77
CA ILE A 55 -7.32 -4.02 8.86
C ILE A 55 -7.77 -3.13 7.70
N ILE A 56 -7.07 -2.01 7.46
CA ILE A 56 -7.40 -1.09 6.37
C ILE A 56 -7.28 -1.81 5.03
N ALA A 57 -6.21 -2.56 4.79
CA ALA A 57 -5.99 -3.26 3.53
C ALA A 57 -7.10 -4.28 3.25
N THR A 58 -7.47 -5.10 4.24
CA THR A 58 -8.53 -6.10 4.15
C THR A 58 -9.91 -5.47 3.91
N CYS A 59 -10.28 -4.47 4.72
CA CYS A 59 -11.57 -3.80 4.57
C CYS A 59 -11.66 -3.08 3.22
N LYS A 60 -10.59 -2.40 2.80
CA LYS A 60 -10.52 -1.70 1.52
C LYS A 60 -10.71 -2.63 0.34
N THR A 61 -10.03 -3.79 0.32
CA THR A 61 -10.14 -4.70 -0.83
C THR A 61 -11.51 -5.38 -0.89
N SER A 62 -12.06 -5.78 0.25
CA SER A 62 -13.44 -6.31 0.31
C SER A 62 -14.46 -5.27 -0.15
N ALA A 63 -14.35 -4.03 0.34
CA ALA A 63 -15.26 -2.95 -0.03
C ALA A 63 -15.14 -2.57 -1.52
N ALA A 64 -13.94 -2.55 -2.08
CA ALA A 64 -13.72 -2.29 -3.50
C ALA A 64 -14.40 -3.35 -4.37
N ASP A 65 -14.29 -4.62 -3.99
CA ASP A 65 -14.92 -5.71 -4.72
C ASP A 65 -16.45 -5.69 -4.59
N LEU A 66 -17.00 -5.48 -3.39
CA LEU A 66 -18.45 -5.35 -3.20
C LEU A 66 -19.03 -4.16 -3.98
N LEU A 67 -18.29 -3.03 -4.00
CA LEU A 67 -18.66 -1.88 -4.80
C LEU A 67 -18.68 -2.23 -6.30
N THR A 68 -17.69 -2.96 -6.79
CA THR A 68 -17.69 -3.42 -8.18
C THR A 68 -18.89 -4.31 -8.47
N GLN A 69 -19.15 -5.32 -7.64
CA GLN A 69 -20.26 -6.25 -7.84
C GLN A 69 -21.63 -5.55 -7.83
N VAL A 70 -21.88 -4.66 -6.87
CA VAL A 70 -23.19 -4.00 -6.71
C VAL A 70 -23.33 -2.76 -7.61
N ALA A 71 -22.33 -1.89 -7.64
CA ALA A 71 -22.46 -0.59 -8.29
C ALA A 71 -22.03 -0.61 -9.77
N VAL A 72 -21.07 -1.44 -10.15
CA VAL A 72 -20.56 -1.54 -11.53
C VAL A 72 -21.28 -2.64 -12.30
N GLU A 73 -21.33 -3.85 -11.72
CA GLU A 73 -21.96 -5.03 -12.34
C GLU A 73 -23.48 -5.10 -12.10
N LYS A 74 -24.03 -4.24 -11.23
CA LYS A 74 -25.47 -4.14 -10.94
C LYS A 74 -26.10 -5.42 -10.35
N LYS A 75 -25.30 -6.24 -9.67
CA LYS A 75 -25.80 -7.41 -8.95
C LYS A 75 -26.68 -7.00 -7.76
N SER A 76 -27.75 -7.74 -7.51
CA SER A 76 -28.49 -7.64 -6.25
C SER A 76 -27.70 -8.28 -5.10
N PHE A 77 -28.12 -8.04 -3.85
CA PHE A 77 -27.41 -8.52 -2.67
C PHE A 77 -27.35 -10.06 -2.56
N ASP A 78 -28.33 -10.75 -3.14
CA ASP A 78 -28.42 -12.21 -3.21
C ASP A 78 -27.53 -12.82 -4.30
N GLU A 79 -27.07 -12.02 -5.27
CA GLU A 79 -26.18 -12.44 -6.37
C GLU A 79 -24.70 -12.20 -6.08
N ILE A 80 -24.37 -11.66 -4.89
CA ILE A 80 -22.99 -11.36 -4.50
C ILE A 80 -22.16 -12.66 -4.49
N ASP A 81 -21.07 -12.63 -5.25
CA ASP A 81 -20.06 -13.67 -5.23
C ASP A 81 -19.13 -13.47 -4.03
N TRP A 82 -19.45 -14.17 -2.95
CA TRP A 82 -18.67 -14.15 -1.71
C TRP A 82 -17.33 -14.89 -1.84
N GLN A 83 -17.20 -15.82 -2.78
CA GLN A 83 -15.95 -16.55 -3.00
C GLN A 83 -14.93 -15.64 -3.68
N ARG A 84 -15.38 -14.84 -4.66
CA ARG A 84 -14.61 -13.73 -5.24
C ARG A 84 -14.22 -12.71 -4.17
N ASN A 85 -15.17 -12.27 -3.34
CA ASN A 85 -14.87 -11.32 -2.27
C ASN A 85 -13.81 -11.87 -1.30
N LEU A 86 -13.88 -13.16 -1.00
CA LEU A 86 -12.89 -13.84 -0.15
C LEU A 86 -11.49 -13.80 -0.78
N SER A 87 -11.34 -13.95 -2.11
CA SER A 87 -10.03 -13.77 -2.77
C SER A 87 -9.43 -12.39 -2.50
N PHE A 88 -10.24 -11.34 -2.59
CA PHE A 88 -9.82 -9.96 -2.30
C PHE A 88 -9.54 -9.72 -0.82
N VAL A 89 -10.31 -10.34 0.09
CA VAL A 89 -10.05 -10.30 1.54
C VAL A 89 -8.71 -10.94 1.86
N VAL A 90 -8.45 -12.15 1.36
CA VAL A 90 -7.20 -12.89 1.61
C VAL A 90 -6.01 -12.15 1.01
N PHE A 91 -6.12 -11.70 -0.25
CA PHE A 91 -5.07 -10.92 -0.90
C PHE A 91 -4.82 -9.59 -0.17
N GLY A 92 -5.89 -8.90 0.25
CA GLY A 92 -5.81 -7.67 1.01
C GLY A 92 -5.12 -7.85 2.37
N ALA A 93 -5.45 -8.90 3.11
CA ALA A 93 -4.85 -9.18 4.41
C ALA A 93 -3.38 -9.60 4.28
N ALA A 94 -3.12 -10.65 3.51
CA ALA A 94 -1.81 -11.30 3.47
C ALA A 94 -0.80 -10.51 2.63
N TYR A 95 -1.20 -10.10 1.42
CA TYR A 95 -0.30 -9.39 0.52
C TYR A 95 -0.23 -7.90 0.86
N LEU A 96 -1.34 -7.16 0.73
CA LEU A 96 -1.33 -5.70 0.91
C LEU A 96 -1.10 -5.29 2.38
N GLY A 97 -1.67 -6.04 3.33
CA GLY A 97 -1.54 -5.82 4.76
C GLY A 97 -0.18 -6.26 5.30
N GLY A 98 0.22 -7.49 4.99
CA GLY A 98 1.44 -8.13 5.50
C GLY A 98 2.67 -7.89 4.63
N PHE A 99 2.71 -8.52 3.45
CA PHE A 99 3.91 -8.58 2.62
C PHE A 99 4.33 -7.22 2.05
N GLN A 100 3.37 -6.41 1.60
CA GLN A 100 3.64 -5.09 1.07
C GLN A 100 4.18 -4.14 2.15
N TRP A 101 3.77 -4.31 3.41
CA TRP A 101 4.35 -3.59 4.54
C TRP A 101 5.84 -3.92 4.69
N LEU A 102 6.20 -5.21 4.60
CA LEU A 102 7.61 -5.64 4.64
C LEU A 102 8.43 -4.94 3.55
N ILE A 103 7.96 -4.94 2.30
CA ILE A 103 8.66 -4.29 1.19
C ILE A 103 8.77 -2.77 1.42
N GLN A 104 7.64 -2.09 1.60
CA GLN A 104 7.64 -0.63 1.60
C GLN A 104 8.27 -0.04 2.87
N VAL A 105 7.99 -0.62 4.04
CA VAL A 105 8.46 -0.08 5.32
C VAL A 105 9.86 -0.57 5.65
N ASN A 106 10.19 -1.85 5.41
CA ASN A 106 11.48 -2.40 5.85
C ASN A 106 12.55 -2.40 4.76
N ILE A 107 12.18 -2.53 3.48
CA ILE A 107 13.13 -2.59 2.37
C ILE A 107 13.32 -1.21 1.74
N PHE A 108 12.24 -0.57 1.28
CA PHE A 108 12.36 0.71 0.55
C PHE A 108 12.89 1.84 1.42
N SER A 109 12.56 1.87 2.71
CA SER A 109 13.12 2.86 3.65
C SER A 109 14.65 2.80 3.75
N LYS A 110 15.25 1.62 3.51
CA LYS A 110 16.71 1.43 3.51
C LYS A 110 17.34 1.71 2.15
N LEU A 111 16.64 1.38 1.07
CA LEU A 111 17.14 1.57 -0.30
C LEU A 111 17.16 3.05 -0.73
N PHE A 112 16.28 3.88 -0.16
CA PHE A 112 16.08 5.27 -0.60
C PHE A 112 16.19 6.29 0.54
N PRO A 113 17.39 6.45 1.13
CA PRO A 113 17.56 7.30 2.32
C PRO A 113 17.32 8.79 2.07
N ASN A 114 17.44 9.27 0.83
CA ASN A 114 17.21 10.69 0.50
C ASN A 114 15.73 11.04 0.27
N MET A 115 14.83 10.04 0.31
CA MET A 115 13.41 10.23 -0.01
C MET A 115 12.74 11.24 0.94
N LEU A 116 13.08 11.20 2.23
CA LEU A 116 12.55 12.14 3.22
C LEU A 116 12.89 13.59 2.85
N ARG A 117 14.17 13.87 2.60
CA ARG A 117 14.64 15.21 2.19
C ARG A 117 13.95 15.68 0.90
N PHE A 118 13.79 14.77 -0.07
CA PHE A 118 13.15 15.12 -1.34
C PHE A 118 11.67 15.43 -1.16
N THR A 119 10.92 14.60 -0.42
CA THR A 119 9.46 14.77 -0.23
C THR A 119 9.11 16.02 0.56
N GLU A 120 9.95 16.43 1.53
CA GLU A 120 9.77 17.64 2.34
C GLU A 120 10.15 18.94 1.62
N ALA A 121 10.89 18.87 0.50
CA ALA A 121 11.29 20.04 -0.26
C ALA A 121 10.11 20.71 -0.99
N SER A 122 10.21 22.03 -1.21
CA SER A 122 9.27 22.75 -2.06
C SER A 122 9.35 22.27 -3.51
N TRP A 123 8.28 22.43 -4.29
CA TRP A 123 8.26 22.03 -5.71
C TRP A 123 9.40 22.66 -6.52
N ALA A 124 9.69 23.94 -6.30
CA ALA A 124 10.80 24.63 -6.97
C ALA A 124 12.17 24.04 -6.61
N ALA A 125 12.35 23.59 -5.36
CA ALA A 125 13.57 22.93 -4.92
C ALA A 125 13.68 21.50 -5.50
N LYS A 126 12.57 20.75 -5.57
CA LYS A 126 12.51 19.41 -6.17
C LYS A 126 12.94 19.41 -7.64
N LEU A 127 12.56 20.45 -8.40
CA LEU A 127 12.96 20.58 -9.81
C LEU A 127 14.48 20.74 -10.00
N LYS A 128 15.19 21.22 -8.97
CA LYS A 128 16.66 21.41 -9.00
C LYS A 128 17.42 20.27 -8.31
N ASP A 129 16.72 19.35 -7.65
CA ASP A 129 17.31 18.27 -6.87
C ASP A 129 17.46 16.99 -7.70
N THR A 130 18.50 16.94 -8.54
CA THR A 130 18.77 15.80 -9.42
C THR A 130 18.92 14.48 -8.64
N ARG A 131 19.51 14.52 -7.43
CA ARG A 131 19.69 13.30 -6.61
C ARG A 131 18.35 12.77 -6.11
N GLY A 132 17.49 13.66 -5.62
CA GLY A 132 16.14 13.30 -5.19
C GLY A 132 15.26 12.79 -6.34
N GLN A 133 15.37 13.40 -7.53
CA GLN A 133 14.70 12.93 -8.73
C GLN A 133 15.16 11.53 -9.16
N ILE A 134 16.45 11.23 -9.09
CA ILE A 134 17.00 9.89 -9.37
C ILE A 134 16.46 8.86 -8.38
N ASP A 135 16.43 9.18 -7.08
CA ASP A 135 15.90 8.25 -6.06
C ASP A 135 14.38 8.08 -6.19
N MET A 136 13.64 9.10 -6.60
CA MET A 136 12.23 8.99 -6.98
C MET A 136 12.06 8.07 -8.19
N ALA A 137 12.82 8.27 -9.27
CA ALA A 137 12.76 7.46 -10.48
C ALA A 137 13.08 5.98 -10.19
N LYS A 138 14.08 5.71 -9.34
CA LYS A 138 14.39 4.36 -8.89
C LYS A 138 13.24 3.74 -8.09
N GLN A 139 12.59 4.50 -7.20
CA GLN A 139 11.42 4.02 -6.47
C GLN A 139 10.27 3.66 -7.41
N VAL A 140 9.94 4.55 -8.37
CA VAL A 140 8.89 4.29 -9.37
C VAL A 140 9.24 3.04 -10.18
N PHE A 141 10.49 2.90 -10.61
CA PHE A 141 10.93 1.73 -11.37
C PHE A 141 10.84 0.44 -10.54
N LEU A 142 11.34 0.44 -9.31
CA LEU A 142 11.27 -0.75 -8.44
C LEU A 142 9.82 -1.12 -8.12
N ASP A 143 8.94 -0.15 -7.88
CA ASP A 143 7.54 -0.42 -7.53
C ASP A 143 6.73 -0.82 -8.77
N ALA A 144 6.62 0.07 -9.76
CA ALA A 144 5.71 -0.10 -10.89
C ALA A 144 6.20 -1.09 -11.97
N ILE A 145 7.51 -1.31 -12.10
CA ILE A 145 8.07 -2.14 -13.18
C ILE A 145 8.57 -3.50 -12.67
N ILE A 146 9.05 -3.57 -11.43
CA ILE A 146 9.57 -4.82 -10.86
C ILE A 146 8.57 -5.44 -9.88
N HIS A 147 8.28 -4.76 -8.77
CA HIS A 147 7.47 -5.31 -7.69
C HIS A 147 6.05 -5.63 -8.17
N LEU A 148 5.38 -4.67 -8.81
CA LEU A 148 3.99 -4.84 -9.18
C LEU A 148 3.79 -5.90 -10.30
N PRO A 149 4.55 -5.91 -11.41
CA PRO A 149 4.40 -6.93 -12.43
C PRO A 149 4.97 -8.29 -12.01
N LEU A 150 6.11 -8.35 -11.31
CA LEU A 150 6.79 -9.63 -11.09
C LEU A 150 6.41 -10.31 -9.77
N ILE A 151 5.75 -9.59 -8.85
CA ILE A 151 5.40 -10.13 -7.54
C ILE A 151 3.90 -9.94 -7.26
N TYR A 152 3.38 -8.71 -7.36
CA TYR A 152 1.98 -8.43 -7.00
C TYR A 152 0.98 -9.17 -7.89
N LEU A 153 1.08 -9.02 -9.22
CA LEU A 153 0.12 -9.63 -10.14
C LEU A 153 0.16 -11.16 -10.11
N PRO A 154 1.32 -11.84 -10.21
CA PRO A 154 1.39 -13.29 -10.07
C PRO A 154 0.78 -13.78 -8.75
N THR A 155 1.08 -13.09 -7.64
CA THR A 155 0.54 -13.49 -6.33
C THR A 155 -0.97 -13.34 -6.28
N PHE A 156 -1.53 -12.28 -6.88
CA PHE A 156 -2.99 -12.11 -6.98
C PHE A 156 -3.63 -13.29 -7.71
N TYR A 157 -3.07 -13.69 -8.86
CA TYR A 157 -3.58 -14.84 -9.61
C TYR A 157 -3.46 -16.15 -8.81
N CYS A 158 -2.36 -16.39 -8.11
CA CYS A 158 -2.23 -17.57 -7.25
C CYS A 158 -3.25 -17.59 -6.10
N VAL A 159 -3.50 -16.43 -5.47
CA VAL A 159 -4.53 -16.31 -4.41
C VAL A 159 -5.93 -16.50 -4.98
N LYS A 160 -6.19 -16.02 -6.20
CA LYS A 160 -7.45 -16.27 -6.90
C LYS A 160 -7.65 -17.77 -7.09
N GLU A 161 -6.67 -18.50 -7.62
CA GLU A 161 -6.79 -19.95 -7.83
C GLU A 161 -6.89 -20.73 -6.51
N MET A 162 -6.20 -20.28 -5.45
CA MET A 162 -6.33 -20.87 -4.12
C MET A 162 -7.77 -20.81 -3.59
N VAL A 163 -8.48 -19.72 -3.84
CA VAL A 163 -9.83 -19.50 -3.30
C VAL A 163 -10.92 -19.97 -4.26
N GLN A 164 -10.76 -19.75 -5.56
CA GLN A 164 -11.79 -19.98 -6.59
C GLN A 164 -11.50 -21.19 -7.50
N GLY A 165 -10.26 -21.68 -7.54
CA GLY A 165 -9.81 -22.68 -8.54
C GLY A 165 -10.28 -24.10 -8.29
N GLY A 166 -10.99 -24.38 -7.19
CA GLY A 166 -11.61 -25.67 -6.86
C GLY A 166 -10.65 -26.82 -6.56
N LYS A 167 -9.35 -26.68 -6.86
CA LYS A 167 -8.30 -27.64 -6.52
C LYS A 167 -7.84 -27.43 -5.08
N SER A 168 -7.42 -28.49 -4.39
CA SER A 168 -6.88 -28.41 -3.02
C SER A 168 -5.35 -28.40 -2.95
N ASP A 169 -4.67 -28.59 -4.08
CA ASP A 169 -3.21 -28.68 -4.17
C ASP A 169 -2.56 -27.30 -4.37
N PRO A 170 -1.67 -26.85 -3.46
CA PRO A 170 -0.96 -25.58 -3.61
C PRO A 170 -0.11 -25.47 -4.88
N VAL A 171 0.46 -26.58 -5.36
CA VAL A 171 1.26 -26.56 -6.59
C VAL A 171 0.37 -26.23 -7.78
N ALA A 172 -0.82 -26.83 -7.85
CA ALA A 172 -1.80 -26.52 -8.88
C ALA A 172 -2.25 -25.04 -8.85
N TRP A 173 -2.46 -24.43 -7.67
CA TRP A 173 -2.81 -23.00 -7.58
C TRP A 173 -1.75 -22.10 -8.19
N VAL A 174 -0.47 -22.40 -7.91
CA VAL A 174 0.65 -21.64 -8.45
C VAL A 174 0.78 -21.84 -9.95
N GLN A 175 0.65 -23.08 -10.44
CA GLN A 175 0.73 -23.39 -11.87
C GLN A 175 -0.39 -22.70 -12.65
N ASP A 176 -1.64 -22.86 -12.21
CA ASP A 176 -2.80 -22.26 -12.87
C ASP A 176 -2.75 -20.74 -12.78
N GLY A 177 -2.39 -20.20 -11.62
CA GLY A 177 -2.27 -18.76 -11.38
C GLY A 177 -1.21 -18.12 -12.27
N CYS A 178 -0.01 -18.69 -12.31
CA CYS A 178 1.06 -18.22 -13.19
C CYS A 178 0.70 -18.35 -14.67
N SER A 179 0.04 -19.45 -15.07
CA SER A 179 -0.39 -19.66 -16.46
C SER A 179 -1.41 -18.60 -16.89
N LYS A 180 -2.42 -18.33 -16.04
CA LYS A 180 -3.41 -17.27 -16.27
C LYS A 180 -2.77 -15.88 -16.27
N TYR A 181 -1.80 -15.64 -15.40
CA TYR A 181 -1.07 -14.38 -15.39
C TYR A 181 -0.30 -14.16 -16.71
N VAL A 182 0.46 -15.15 -17.17
CA VAL A 182 1.20 -15.09 -18.43
C VAL A 182 0.26 -14.85 -19.61
N ALA A 183 -0.89 -15.54 -19.65
CA ALA A 183 -1.89 -15.34 -20.69
C ALA A 183 -2.45 -13.91 -20.71
N ASN A 184 -2.59 -13.27 -19.53
CA ASN A 184 -3.13 -11.92 -19.38
C ASN A 184 -2.07 -10.82 -19.32
N TRP A 185 -0.78 -11.15 -19.42
CA TRP A 185 0.35 -10.22 -19.26
C TRP A 185 0.17 -8.93 -20.06
N TRP A 186 -0.14 -9.06 -21.34
CA TRP A 186 -0.23 -7.93 -22.27
C TRP A 186 -1.47 -7.04 -22.04
N THR A 187 -2.42 -7.48 -21.23
CA THR A 187 -3.56 -6.66 -20.80
C THR A 187 -3.28 -6.05 -19.43
N ASP A 188 -2.83 -6.86 -18.48
CA ASP A 188 -2.79 -6.46 -17.07
C ASP A 188 -1.56 -5.62 -16.73
N VAL A 189 -0.38 -5.96 -17.26
CA VAL A 189 0.86 -5.23 -16.96
C VAL A 189 0.84 -3.81 -17.51
N PRO A 190 0.45 -3.56 -18.78
CA PRO A 190 0.35 -2.18 -19.28
C PRO A 190 -0.65 -1.34 -18.49
N GLN A 191 -1.83 -1.89 -18.16
CA GLN A 191 -2.84 -1.19 -17.36
C GLN A 191 -2.32 -0.86 -15.96
N LEU A 192 -1.62 -1.81 -15.34
CA LEU A 192 -0.95 -1.60 -14.06
C LEU A 192 0.08 -0.47 -14.16
N VAL A 193 0.94 -0.47 -15.18
CA VAL A 193 1.96 0.55 -15.38
C VAL A 193 1.34 1.93 -15.63
N TYR A 194 0.29 2.01 -16.45
CA TYR A 194 -0.41 3.27 -16.74
C TYR A 194 -1.09 3.88 -15.52
N VAL A 195 -1.54 3.06 -14.57
CA VAL A 195 -2.11 3.56 -13.32
C VAL A 195 -1.00 3.92 -12.32
N TRP A 196 -0.02 3.03 -12.14
CA TRP A 196 0.90 3.13 -11.01
C TRP A 196 2.12 4.00 -11.27
N VAL A 197 2.66 4.09 -12.49
CA VAL A 197 3.77 5.02 -12.77
C VAL A 197 3.40 6.48 -12.47
N PRO A 198 2.30 7.06 -12.99
CA PRO A 198 1.95 8.44 -12.66
C PRO A 198 1.59 8.59 -11.17
N THR A 199 0.91 7.59 -10.60
CA THR A 199 0.55 7.61 -9.17
C THR A 199 1.78 7.61 -8.28
N ASP A 200 2.79 6.80 -8.58
CA ASP A 200 4.03 6.71 -7.82
C ASP A 200 4.86 7.97 -7.97
N ILE A 201 4.91 8.60 -9.14
CA ILE A 201 5.54 9.92 -9.31
C ILE A 201 4.89 10.94 -8.37
N VAL A 202 3.55 10.99 -8.31
CA VAL A 202 2.83 11.88 -7.40
C VAL A 202 3.09 11.49 -5.94
N CYS A 203 2.97 10.23 -5.58
CA CYS A 203 3.13 9.75 -4.21
C CYS A 203 4.56 9.95 -3.69
N PHE A 204 5.58 9.79 -4.52
CA PHE A 204 6.99 9.89 -4.14
C PHE A 204 7.53 11.32 -4.25
N SER A 205 6.77 12.24 -4.85
CA SER A 205 7.05 13.67 -4.84
C SER A 205 6.18 14.44 -3.83
N ALA A 206 5.06 13.89 -3.38
CA ALA A 206 4.20 14.52 -2.38
C ALA A 206 4.83 14.53 -0.97
N PRO A 207 4.41 15.46 -0.08
CA PRO A 207 4.75 15.38 1.33
C PRO A 207 4.35 14.02 1.94
N LEU A 208 5.12 13.52 2.89
CA LEU A 208 4.91 12.18 3.46
C LEU A 208 3.50 11.92 4.00
N TRP A 209 2.88 12.94 4.62
CA TRP A 209 1.52 12.81 5.16
C TRP A 209 0.47 12.60 4.06
N LEU A 210 0.71 13.07 2.83
CA LEU A 210 -0.21 12.98 1.70
C LEU A 210 0.01 11.72 0.86
N ARG A 211 1.22 11.15 0.90
CA ARG A 211 1.60 9.94 0.16
C ARG A 211 0.65 8.77 0.40
N MET A 212 0.36 8.48 1.68
CA MET A 212 -0.50 7.34 2.04
C MET A 212 -1.96 7.55 1.64
N PRO A 213 -2.62 8.69 1.94
CA PRO A 213 -3.97 8.98 1.45
C PRO A 213 -4.13 8.84 -0.07
N VAL A 214 -3.24 9.45 -0.86
CA VAL A 214 -3.31 9.37 -2.33
C VAL A 214 -3.17 7.92 -2.80
N ARG A 215 -2.20 7.18 -2.24
CA ARG A 215 -1.99 5.78 -2.58
C ARG A 215 -3.21 4.91 -2.23
N HIS A 216 -3.88 5.16 -1.12
CA HIS A 216 -5.08 4.40 -0.74
C HIS A 216 -6.25 4.64 -1.69
N VAL A 217 -6.48 5.89 -2.11
CA VAL A 217 -7.54 6.24 -3.07
C VAL A 217 -7.30 5.54 -4.41
N VAL A 218 -6.10 5.69 -4.99
CA VAL A 218 -5.78 5.03 -6.26
C VAL A 218 -5.83 3.51 -6.11
N SER A 219 -5.32 2.98 -4.99
CA SER A 219 -5.37 1.54 -4.72
C SER A 219 -6.79 1.02 -4.64
N PHE A 220 -7.74 1.77 -4.08
CA PHE A 220 -9.14 1.36 -4.02
C PHE A 220 -9.74 1.24 -5.43
N VAL A 221 -9.51 2.24 -6.28
CA VAL A 221 -9.96 2.23 -7.68
C VAL A 221 -9.29 1.10 -8.47
N TRP A 222 -7.98 0.91 -8.30
CA TRP A 222 -7.25 -0.20 -8.93
C TRP A 222 -7.79 -1.56 -8.49
N THR A 223 -8.11 -1.74 -7.21
CA THR A 223 -8.72 -2.98 -6.73
C THR A 223 -10.11 -3.19 -7.31
N ALA A 224 -10.93 -2.15 -7.40
CA ALA A 224 -12.25 -2.23 -8.03
C ALA A 224 -12.15 -2.60 -9.52
N TYR A 225 -11.17 -2.03 -10.23
CA TYR A 225 -10.86 -2.36 -11.63
C TYR A 225 -10.39 -3.82 -11.80
N LEU A 226 -9.48 -4.29 -10.93
CA LEU A 226 -9.00 -5.66 -10.95
C LEU A 226 -10.12 -6.66 -10.64
N SER A 227 -11.00 -6.29 -9.72
CA SER A 227 -12.24 -7.01 -9.41
C SER A 227 -13.17 -7.07 -10.62
N PHE A 228 -13.33 -5.99 -11.38
CA PHE A 228 -14.18 -6.00 -12.58
C PHE A 228 -13.63 -6.89 -13.70
N LEU A 229 -12.32 -6.84 -13.95
CA LEU A 229 -11.72 -7.60 -15.06
C LEU A 229 -11.41 -9.06 -14.71
N ARG A 230 -10.98 -9.30 -13.48
CA ARG A 230 -10.36 -10.55 -13.02
C ARG A 230 -11.01 -11.07 -11.75
N GLY A 231 -12.18 -10.56 -11.37
CA GLY A 231 -13.03 -11.07 -10.30
C GLY A 231 -13.36 -12.53 -10.47
#